data_AF-A0A5C9E6G0-F1
#
_entry.id   AF-A0A5C9E6G0-F1
#
_cell.length_a   1.000
_cell.length_b   1.000
_cell.length_c   1.000
_cell.angle_alpha   90.00
_cell.angle_beta   90.00
_cell.angle_gamma   90.00
#
_symmetry.space_group_name_H-M   'P 1'
#
loop_
_entity.id
_entity.type
_entity.pdbx_description
1 polymer ?
#
loop_
_entity_poly.entity_id
_entity_poly.type
_entity_poly.pdbx_seq_one_letter_code
_entity_poly.pdbx_strand_id
1 'polypeptide(L)'
;MAHMIDGFAIILEEKILYVSNQDHYSSFEIILFVEKLISSINPDNIWHLNNIFLEDPDGNKERIAIKHVITENNQNLFYCVIGDFDVTSNETFEMLDDFCAKVESSYNSISLLKQASQKSMFKDMIDLTVDYINFKYKNVLKKKPQFTNGIGKKLNKVLYAGISNQGLPIISRLYDTSLLFNNHSNLSEEDIELFTSDLSAKLATITMNAIIRTNKVIKEIHLTDLKDNNKNVIILYGYINGYSLDFIASGDFRKIEDVFQELTARVSQEPILHEEFAGDLKPYKHLKNYLDNLIEEIKQLNN
;
A
#
# COMPACT_ATOMS: atom_id res chain seq x y z
N MET A 1 5.19 27.13 1.93
CA MET A 1 4.37 27.12 0.69
C MET A 1 4.08 25.66 0.41
N ALA A 2 2.83 25.21 0.55
CA ALA A 2 2.50 23.79 0.41
C ALA A 2 2.70 23.37 -1.06
N HIS A 3 3.81 22.68 -1.32
CA HIS A 3 3.97 21.88 -2.52
C HIS A 3 3.14 20.62 -2.26
N MET A 4 2.06 20.45 -3.02
CA MET A 4 1.19 19.29 -2.88
C MET A 4 1.79 18.05 -3.55
N ILE A 5 2.80 18.25 -4.41
CA ILE A 5 3.50 17.24 -5.19
C ILE A 5 4.99 17.59 -5.18
N ASP A 6 5.80 16.61 -4.79
CA ASP A 6 7.23 16.77 -4.51
C ASP A 6 8.11 15.88 -5.41
N GLY A 7 7.51 14.92 -6.12
CA GLY A 7 8.26 14.10 -7.07
C GLY A 7 7.41 13.19 -7.96
N PHE A 8 8.04 12.71 -9.03
CA PHE A 8 7.52 11.76 -10.00
C PHE A 8 8.50 10.61 -10.16
N ALA A 9 7.98 9.41 -10.44
CA ALA A 9 8.81 8.26 -10.77
C ALA A 9 8.20 7.38 -11.86
N ILE A 10 9.07 6.66 -12.56
CA ILE A 10 8.73 5.58 -13.48
C ILE A 10 9.49 4.35 -13.03
N ILE A 11 8.78 3.26 -12.75
CA ILE A 11 9.34 2.01 -12.24
C ILE A 11 8.89 0.87 -13.15
N LEU A 12 9.83 0.09 -13.65
CA LEU A 12 9.56 -1.08 -14.47
C LEU A 12 10.16 -2.31 -13.80
N GLU A 13 9.29 -3.23 -13.37
CA GLU A 13 9.61 -4.38 -12.53
C GLU A 13 10.46 -3.95 -11.32
N GLU A 14 11.63 -4.56 -11.11
CA GLU A 14 12.51 -4.26 -9.99
C GLU A 14 13.41 -3.03 -10.21
N LYS A 15 13.18 -2.24 -11.28
CA LYS A 15 14.05 -1.11 -11.63
C LYS A 15 13.30 0.22 -11.69
N ILE A 16 13.74 1.16 -10.85
CA ILE A 16 13.38 2.56 -10.97
C ILE A 16 14.10 3.16 -12.17
N LEU A 17 13.36 3.51 -13.22
CA LEU A 17 13.87 4.07 -14.47
C LEU A 17 14.11 5.58 -14.38
N TYR A 18 13.30 6.28 -13.59
CA TYR A 18 13.34 7.73 -13.44
C TYR A 18 12.81 8.16 -12.07
N VAL A 19 13.42 9.18 -11.49
CA VAL A 19 12.95 9.91 -10.30
C VAL A 19 13.27 11.40 -10.48
N SER A 20 12.26 12.26 -10.41
CA SER A 20 12.42 13.71 -10.59
C SER A 20 13.12 14.38 -9.40
N ASN A 21 12.85 13.90 -8.18
CA ASN A 21 13.45 14.39 -6.94
C ASN A 21 14.11 13.23 -6.18
N GLN A 22 15.44 13.23 -6.14
CA GLN A 22 16.24 12.14 -5.59
C GLN A 22 16.02 11.93 -4.08
N ASP A 23 15.57 12.96 -3.36
CA ASP A 23 15.26 12.85 -1.93
C ASP A 23 14.12 11.86 -1.65
N HIS A 24 13.25 11.62 -2.65
CA HIS A 24 12.15 10.65 -2.56
C HIS A 24 12.48 9.29 -3.19
N TYR A 25 13.71 9.05 -3.66
CA TYR A 25 14.08 7.77 -4.29
C TYR A 25 13.74 6.58 -3.38
N SER A 26 14.13 6.67 -2.11
CA SER A 26 13.84 5.64 -1.10
C SER A 26 12.36 5.46 -0.79
N SER A 27 11.53 6.50 -0.92
CA SER A 27 10.07 6.37 -0.82
C SER A 27 9.51 5.58 -2.00
N PHE A 28 10.02 5.81 -3.21
CA PHE A 28 9.60 5.03 -4.40
C PHE A 28 10.09 3.58 -4.36
N GLU A 29 11.24 3.28 -3.73
CA GLU A 29 11.70 1.90 -3.54
C GLU A 29 10.68 1.05 -2.75
N ILE A 30 9.86 1.66 -1.89
CA ILE A 30 8.82 0.95 -1.13
C ILE A 30 7.84 0.22 -2.04
N ILE A 31 7.56 0.77 -3.22
CA ILE A 31 6.69 0.15 -4.23
C ILE A 31 7.20 -1.24 -4.63
N LEU A 32 8.53 -1.43 -4.72
CA LEU A 32 9.13 -2.71 -5.09
C LEU A 32 8.90 -3.79 -4.02
N PHE A 33 8.87 -3.41 -2.74
CA PHE A 33 8.56 -4.35 -1.66
C PHE A 33 7.07 -4.71 -1.63
N VAL A 34 6.22 -3.72 -1.91
CA VAL A 34 4.76 -3.93 -1.98
C VAL A 34 4.38 -4.79 -3.19
N GLU A 35 5.01 -4.58 -4.34
CA GLU A 35 4.82 -5.39 -5.54
C GLU A 35 5.13 -6.88 -5.27
N LYS A 36 6.25 -7.17 -4.60
CA LYS A 36 6.63 -8.53 -4.21
C LYS A 36 5.61 -9.19 -3.29
N LEU A 37 5.00 -8.42 -2.38
CA LEU A 37 3.90 -8.90 -1.55
C LEU A 37 2.67 -9.22 -2.42
N ILE A 38 2.26 -8.29 -3.28
CA ILE A 38 1.08 -8.46 -4.14
C ILE A 38 1.24 -9.70 -5.01
N SER A 39 2.38 -9.87 -5.70
CA SER A 39 2.62 -11.04 -6.54
C SER A 39 2.68 -12.35 -5.75
N SER A 40 2.96 -12.30 -4.45
CA SER A 40 2.94 -13.49 -3.59
C SER A 40 1.53 -13.87 -3.12
N ILE A 41 0.69 -12.91 -2.77
CA ILE A 41 -0.67 -13.17 -2.25
C ILE A 41 -1.71 -13.23 -3.37
N ASN A 42 -1.37 -12.66 -4.51
CA ASN A 42 -2.25 -12.54 -5.66
C ASN A 42 -1.47 -12.77 -6.97
N PRO A 43 -1.04 -14.02 -7.22
CA PRO A 43 -0.14 -14.39 -8.33
C PRO A 43 -0.79 -14.26 -9.72
N ASP A 44 -2.13 -14.24 -9.78
CA ASP A 44 -2.89 -13.90 -10.98
C ASP A 44 -2.71 -12.42 -11.40
N ASN A 45 -2.05 -11.60 -10.57
CA ASN A 45 -1.83 -10.18 -10.74
C ASN A 45 -3.12 -9.36 -11.01
N ILE A 46 -4.25 -9.80 -10.48
CA ILE A 46 -5.54 -9.07 -10.60
C ILE A 46 -5.62 -7.82 -9.73
N TRP A 47 -4.68 -7.63 -8.79
CA TRP A 47 -4.68 -6.53 -7.83
C TRP A 47 -3.69 -5.46 -8.27
N HIS A 48 -4.20 -4.25 -8.41
CA HIS A 48 -3.44 -3.10 -8.86
C HIS A 48 -3.14 -2.17 -7.69
N LEU A 49 -1.87 -1.82 -7.52
CA LEU A 49 -1.44 -0.86 -6.51
C LEU A 49 -1.80 0.57 -6.93
N ASN A 50 -2.50 1.30 -6.05
CA ASN A 50 -2.94 2.67 -6.35
C ASN A 50 -2.37 3.72 -5.40
N ASN A 51 -2.21 3.38 -4.13
CA ASN A 51 -1.76 4.34 -3.13
C ASN A 51 -0.90 3.69 -2.05
N ILE A 52 0.11 4.42 -1.59
CA ILE A 52 0.85 4.13 -0.35
C ILE A 52 0.87 5.42 0.47
N PHE A 53 0.54 5.32 1.76
CA PHE A 53 0.63 6.43 2.72
C PHE A 53 1.76 6.18 3.72
N LEU A 54 2.65 7.16 3.81
CA LEU A 54 3.80 7.21 4.70
C LEU A 54 3.62 8.39 5.68
N GLU A 55 4.06 8.19 6.90
CA GLU A 55 4.10 9.24 7.94
C GLU A 55 5.46 9.20 8.64
N ASP A 56 6.09 10.36 8.81
CA ASP A 56 7.33 10.47 9.57
C ASP A 56 7.08 10.61 11.09
N PRO A 57 8.12 10.52 11.95
CA PRO A 57 7.97 10.67 13.39
C PRO A 57 7.45 12.04 13.84
N ASP A 58 7.62 13.08 13.00
CA ASP A 58 7.14 14.44 13.27
C ASP A 58 5.67 14.63 12.84
N GLY A 59 5.06 13.61 12.22
CA GLY A 59 3.68 13.62 11.75
C GLY A 59 3.49 14.23 10.35
N ASN A 60 4.58 14.47 9.60
CA ASN A 60 4.47 14.90 8.21
C ASN A 60 3.99 13.75 7.34
N LYS A 61 3.04 14.05 6.47
CA LYS A 61 2.33 13.09 5.64
C LYS A 61 2.90 13.09 4.24
N GLU A 62 3.10 11.90 3.70
CA GLU A 62 3.56 11.71 2.33
C GLU A 62 2.74 10.58 1.70
N ARG A 63 2.08 10.85 0.58
CA ARG A 63 1.35 9.86 -0.19
C ARG A 63 1.99 9.66 -1.54
N ILE A 64 2.00 8.40 -1.98
CA ILE A 64 2.40 8.02 -3.33
C ILE A 64 1.14 7.57 -4.07
N ALA A 65 0.75 8.31 -5.10
CA ALA A 65 -0.30 7.94 -6.04
C ALA A 65 0.35 7.15 -7.18
N ILE A 66 -0.24 6.02 -7.51
CA ILE A 66 0.38 5.00 -8.36
C ILE A 66 -0.63 4.59 -9.44
N LYS A 67 -0.16 4.57 -10.67
CA LYS A 67 -0.85 3.96 -11.79
C LYS A 67 -0.09 2.70 -12.14
N HIS A 68 -0.63 1.58 -11.66
CA HIS A 68 -0.10 0.26 -11.94
C HIS A 68 -0.64 -0.27 -13.27
N VAL A 69 0.26 -0.58 -14.19
CA VAL A 69 -0.01 -1.15 -15.51
C VAL A 69 0.68 -2.51 -15.60
N ILE A 70 -0.10 -3.55 -15.88
CA ILE A 70 0.43 -4.86 -16.25
C ILE A 70 0.42 -4.96 -17.76
N THR A 71 1.59 -5.22 -18.32
CA THR A 71 1.78 -5.28 -19.77
C THR A 71 1.34 -6.64 -20.32
N GLU A 72 1.18 -6.76 -21.64
CA GLU A 72 0.85 -8.03 -22.31
C GLU A 72 1.87 -9.15 -22.01
N ASN A 73 3.11 -8.78 -21.67
CA ASN A 73 4.17 -9.71 -21.28
C ASN A 73 4.22 -9.97 -19.76
N ASN A 74 3.16 -9.62 -19.02
CA ASN A 74 3.04 -9.76 -17.57
C ASN A 74 4.12 -9.00 -16.77
N GLN A 75 4.62 -7.89 -17.33
CA GLN A 75 5.57 -7.00 -16.65
C GLN A 75 4.82 -5.90 -15.92
N ASN A 76 5.24 -5.62 -14.68
CA ASN A 76 4.67 -4.57 -13.84
C ASN A 76 5.35 -3.23 -14.15
N LEU A 77 4.55 -2.24 -14.55
CA LEU A 77 4.98 -0.86 -14.80
C LEU A 77 4.21 0.08 -13.88
N PHE A 78 4.92 0.94 -13.17
CA PHE A 78 4.35 1.92 -12.25
C PHE A 78 4.73 3.33 -12.67
N TYR A 79 3.72 4.16 -12.87
CA TYR A 79 3.89 5.61 -12.90
C TYR A 79 3.46 6.15 -11.55
N CYS A 80 4.29 7.01 -10.95
CA CYS A 80 4.11 7.41 -9.56
C CYS A 80 4.24 8.92 -9.40
N VAL A 81 3.45 9.47 -8.49
CA VAL A 81 3.54 10.85 -8.00
C VAL A 81 3.56 10.83 -6.49
N ILE A 82 4.46 11.59 -5.87
CA ILE A 82 4.59 11.68 -4.41
C ILE A 82 4.38 13.11 -3.92
N GLY A 83 3.76 13.27 -2.75
CA GLY A 83 3.59 14.55 -2.06
C GLY A 83 2.57 14.48 -0.93
N ASP A 84 2.24 15.63 -0.34
CA ASP A 84 1.20 15.74 0.70
C ASP A 84 -0.17 16.05 0.06
N PHE A 85 -0.91 15.01 -0.30
CA PHE A 85 -2.26 15.10 -0.85
C PHE A 85 -3.22 14.10 -0.21
N ASP A 86 -4.52 14.32 -0.38
CA ASP A 86 -5.58 13.40 0.07
C ASP A 86 -5.76 12.23 -0.91
N VAL A 87 -6.06 11.03 -0.38
CA VAL A 87 -6.25 9.81 -1.19
C VAL A 87 -7.41 9.91 -2.19
N THR A 88 -8.34 10.86 -1.98
CA THR A 88 -9.48 11.13 -2.86
C THR A 88 -9.23 12.31 -3.82
N SER A 89 -8.01 12.83 -3.90
CA SER A 89 -7.63 13.93 -4.78
C SER A 89 -7.73 13.54 -6.26
N ASN A 90 -8.88 13.83 -6.88
CA ASN A 90 -9.10 13.62 -8.33
C ASN A 90 -8.03 14.34 -9.16
N GLU A 91 -7.63 15.55 -8.75
CA GLU A 91 -6.62 16.36 -9.42
C GLU A 91 -5.25 15.67 -9.45
N THR A 92 -4.88 14.93 -8.39
CA THR A 92 -3.62 14.17 -8.34
C THR A 92 -3.66 13.00 -9.30
N PHE A 93 -4.78 12.27 -9.37
CA PHE A 93 -4.93 11.16 -10.31
C PHE A 93 -5.03 11.64 -11.76
N GLU A 94 -5.71 12.75 -12.04
CA GLU A 94 -5.70 13.39 -13.35
C GLU A 94 -4.29 13.81 -13.77
N MET A 95 -3.51 14.40 -12.85
CA MET A 95 -2.10 14.72 -13.09
C MET A 95 -1.28 13.47 -13.43
N LEU A 96 -1.46 12.40 -12.68
CA LEU A 96 -0.76 11.14 -12.89
C LEU A 96 -1.14 10.49 -14.23
N ASP A 97 -2.40 10.56 -14.63
CA ASP A 97 -2.88 10.09 -15.94
C ASP A 97 -2.27 10.91 -17.08
N ASP A 98 -2.20 12.22 -16.94
CA ASP A 98 -1.56 13.10 -17.92
C ASP A 98 -0.05 12.83 -18.03
N PHE A 99 0.63 12.62 -16.91
CA PHE A 99 2.03 12.23 -16.87
C PHE A 99 2.25 10.91 -17.62
N CYS A 100 1.46 9.88 -17.29
CA CYS A 100 1.46 8.59 -17.98
C CYS A 100 1.27 8.75 -19.49
N ALA A 101 0.21 9.46 -19.91
CA ALA A 101 -0.09 9.66 -21.33
C ALA A 101 1.03 10.38 -22.09
N LYS A 102 1.70 11.35 -21.46
CA LYS A 102 2.84 12.04 -22.08
C LYS A 102 4.05 11.14 -22.23
N VAL A 103 4.38 10.36 -21.20
CA VAL A 103 5.48 9.39 -21.29
C VAL A 103 5.19 8.36 -22.37
N GLU A 104 4.00 7.77 -22.39
CA GLU A 104 3.60 6.76 -23.38
C GLU A 104 3.53 7.30 -24.81
N SER A 105 3.18 8.58 -24.99
CA SER A 105 3.23 9.22 -26.32
C SER A 105 4.65 9.33 -26.88
N SER A 106 5.65 9.41 -25.99
CA SER A 106 7.07 9.49 -26.35
C SER A 106 7.72 8.11 -26.41
N TYR A 107 7.25 7.17 -25.59
CA TYR A 107 7.78 5.82 -25.41
C TYR A 107 6.65 4.79 -25.44
N ASN A 108 6.08 4.59 -26.63
CA ASN A 108 4.86 3.79 -26.84
C ASN A 108 5.03 2.26 -26.65
N SER A 109 6.18 1.79 -26.18
CA SER A 109 6.40 0.39 -25.84
C SER A 109 7.42 0.25 -24.73
N ILE A 110 7.31 -0.82 -23.94
CA ILE A 110 8.23 -1.14 -22.84
C ILE A 110 9.67 -1.27 -23.34
N SER A 111 9.88 -1.88 -24.51
CA SER A 111 11.19 -2.01 -25.12
C SER A 111 11.83 -0.64 -25.39
N LEU A 112 11.06 0.31 -25.93
CA LEU A 112 11.54 1.68 -26.17
C LEU A 112 11.79 2.42 -24.87
N LEU A 113 10.89 2.33 -23.89
CA LEU A 113 11.04 2.94 -22.57
C LEU A 113 12.32 2.44 -21.88
N LYS A 114 12.53 1.11 -21.85
CA LYS A 114 13.69 0.47 -21.25
C LYS A 114 14.99 0.88 -21.95
N GLN A 115 15.03 0.89 -23.28
CA GLN A 115 16.21 1.33 -24.04
C GLN A 115 16.49 2.82 -23.86
N ALA A 116 15.45 3.65 -23.85
CA ALA A 116 15.60 5.09 -23.62
C ALA A 116 16.16 5.37 -22.24
N SER A 117 15.67 4.68 -21.20
CA SER A 117 16.12 4.86 -19.80
C SER A 117 17.61 4.67 -19.55
N GLN A 118 18.33 4.04 -20.48
CA GLN A 118 19.79 3.85 -20.41
C GLN A 118 20.58 5.02 -21.00
N LYS A 119 19.91 5.97 -21.66
CA LYS A 119 20.53 7.12 -22.32
C LYS A 119 20.40 8.36 -21.44
N SER A 120 21.43 9.20 -21.41
CA SER A 120 21.44 10.44 -20.62
C SER A 120 20.26 11.37 -20.96
N MET A 121 19.93 11.51 -22.25
CA MET A 121 18.82 12.36 -22.72
C MET A 121 17.44 11.94 -22.20
N PHE A 122 17.26 10.70 -21.73
CA PHE A 122 15.96 10.26 -21.23
C PHE A 122 15.51 11.09 -20.03
N LYS A 123 16.42 11.31 -19.08
CA LYS A 123 16.14 12.12 -17.90
C LYS A 123 15.70 13.53 -18.32
N ASP A 124 16.46 14.19 -19.19
CA ASP A 124 16.17 15.55 -19.65
C ASP A 124 14.77 15.63 -20.32
N MET A 125 14.40 14.63 -21.11
CA MET A 125 13.09 14.59 -21.78
C MET A 125 11.92 14.35 -20.81
N ILE A 126 12.11 13.50 -19.80
CA ILE A 126 11.10 13.28 -18.76
C ILE A 126 11.02 14.51 -17.85
N ASP A 127 12.13 15.16 -17.50
CA ASP A 127 12.16 16.41 -16.72
C ASP A 127 11.33 17.51 -17.41
N LEU A 128 11.46 17.67 -18.74
CA LEU A 128 10.60 18.60 -19.52
C LEU A 128 9.11 18.25 -19.43
N THR A 129 8.79 16.95 -19.37
CA THR A 129 7.41 16.48 -19.18
C THR A 129 6.92 16.81 -17.78
N VAL A 130 7.73 16.55 -16.75
CA VAL A 130 7.43 16.86 -15.34
C VAL A 130 7.24 18.37 -15.15
N ASP A 131 8.10 19.20 -15.74
CA ASP A 131 7.98 20.67 -15.67
C ASP A 131 6.67 21.16 -16.31
N TYR A 132 6.31 20.62 -17.46
CA TYR A 132 5.03 20.92 -18.12
C TYR A 132 3.84 20.54 -17.25
N ILE A 133 3.85 19.33 -16.68
CA ILE A 133 2.78 18.82 -15.80
C ILE A 133 2.67 19.69 -14.54
N ASN A 134 3.79 19.95 -13.86
CA ASN A 134 3.85 20.83 -12.71
C ASN A 134 3.30 22.22 -13.03
N PHE A 135 3.68 22.80 -14.18
CA PHE A 135 3.17 24.09 -14.62
C PHE A 135 1.65 24.07 -14.85
N LYS A 136 1.13 23.04 -15.55
CA LYS A 136 -0.30 22.89 -15.85
C LYS A 136 -1.16 22.83 -14.57
N TYR A 137 -0.70 22.10 -13.56
CA TYR A 137 -1.50 21.81 -12.36
C TYR A 137 -1.17 22.70 -11.15
N LYS A 138 -0.14 23.55 -11.22
CA LYS A 138 0.34 24.44 -10.13
C LYS A 138 -0.77 25.22 -9.38
N ASN A 139 -1.81 25.63 -10.09
CA ASN A 139 -2.91 26.43 -9.54
C ASN A 139 -4.15 25.60 -9.15
N VAL A 140 -4.27 24.38 -9.68
CA VAL A 140 -5.40 23.48 -9.43
C VAL A 140 -5.21 22.77 -8.09
N LEU A 141 -4.00 22.28 -7.84
CA LEU A 141 -3.59 21.60 -6.60
C LEU A 141 -3.55 22.52 -5.35
N LYS A 142 -3.92 23.79 -5.48
CA LYS A 142 -4.07 24.72 -4.35
C LYS A 142 -5.50 24.82 -3.83
N LYS A 143 -6.46 24.22 -4.54
CA LYS A 143 -7.88 24.22 -4.16
C LYS A 143 -8.16 23.00 -3.30
N LYS A 144 -9.00 23.17 -2.28
CA LYS A 144 -9.44 22.04 -1.44
C LYS A 144 -10.04 20.94 -2.34
N PRO A 145 -9.66 19.67 -2.14
CA PRO A 145 -10.15 18.57 -2.95
C PRO A 145 -11.67 18.49 -2.89
N GLN A 146 -12.30 18.18 -4.03
CA GLN A 146 -13.73 17.91 -4.09
C GLN A 146 -13.97 16.42 -3.82
N PHE A 147 -14.67 16.13 -2.73
CA PHE A 147 -14.96 14.77 -2.29
C PHE A 147 -15.97 14.09 -3.24
N THR A 148 -15.60 12.97 -3.83
CA THR A 148 -16.55 12.05 -4.47
C THR A 148 -16.67 10.78 -3.65
N ASN A 149 -17.72 10.71 -2.83
CA ASN A 149 -18.10 9.48 -2.15
C ASN A 149 -18.69 8.50 -3.19
N GLY A 150 -17.91 7.53 -3.64
CA GLY A 150 -18.43 6.36 -4.35
C GLY A 150 -19.12 5.41 -3.36
N ILE A 151 -20.35 5.73 -2.95
CA ILE A 151 -21.17 4.89 -2.06
C ILE A 151 -21.80 3.77 -2.90
N GLY A 152 -21.00 2.75 -3.22
CA GLY A 152 -21.54 1.42 -3.47
C GLY A 152 -21.79 0.72 -2.14
N LYS A 153 -22.84 -0.10 -2.02
CA LYS A 153 -22.97 -1.05 -0.90
C LYS A 153 -21.88 -2.12 -1.02
N LYS A 154 -20.66 -1.79 -0.61
CA LYS A 154 -19.54 -2.73 -0.56
C LYS A 154 -19.65 -3.53 0.73
N LEU A 155 -19.67 -4.86 0.62
CA LEU A 155 -19.61 -5.74 1.77
C LEU A 155 -18.19 -5.67 2.34
N ASN A 156 -18.08 -5.22 3.58
CA ASN A 156 -16.83 -5.17 4.32
C ASN A 156 -16.41 -6.59 4.72
N LYS A 157 -15.16 -6.94 4.43
CA LYS A 157 -14.59 -8.23 4.77
C LYS A 157 -13.17 -8.07 5.27
N VAL A 158 -12.91 -8.62 6.45
CA VAL A 158 -11.55 -8.80 6.98
C VAL A 158 -10.95 -10.00 6.28
N LEU A 159 -9.76 -9.82 5.74
CA LEU A 159 -9.01 -10.89 5.10
C LEU A 159 -7.95 -11.44 6.05
N TYR A 160 -7.23 -10.55 6.73
CA TYR A 160 -6.13 -10.89 7.64
C TYR A 160 -5.97 -9.84 8.74
N ALA A 161 -5.55 -10.27 9.94
CA ALA A 161 -5.01 -9.39 10.96
C ALA A 161 -3.86 -10.06 11.71
N GLY A 162 -2.87 -9.29 12.15
CA GLY A 162 -1.76 -9.80 12.93
C GLY A 162 -1.01 -8.74 13.72
N ILE A 163 -0.28 -9.19 14.73
CA ILE A 163 0.65 -8.39 15.51
C ILE A 163 2.04 -9.01 15.34
N SER A 164 3.02 -8.18 15.02
CA SER A 164 4.42 -8.59 14.89
C SER A 164 5.35 -7.69 15.72
N ASN A 165 6.55 -8.16 16.01
CA ASN A 165 7.61 -7.35 16.60
C ASN A 165 8.90 -7.55 15.80
N GLN A 166 9.47 -6.48 15.27
CA GLN A 166 10.72 -6.51 14.48
C GLN A 166 10.75 -7.59 13.37
N GLY A 167 9.63 -7.82 12.69
CA GLY A 167 9.56 -8.85 11.63
C GLY A 167 9.11 -10.23 12.11
N LEU A 168 9.06 -10.48 13.43
CA LEU A 168 8.60 -11.74 13.99
C LEU A 168 7.09 -11.72 14.23
N PRO A 169 6.32 -12.63 13.60
CA PRO A 169 4.90 -12.79 13.89
C PRO A 169 4.70 -13.23 15.34
N ILE A 170 3.93 -12.47 16.11
CA ILE A 170 3.55 -12.84 17.50
C ILE A 170 2.20 -13.54 17.47
N ILE A 171 1.24 -12.91 16.80
CA ILE A 171 -0.06 -13.50 16.55
C ILE A 171 -0.53 -13.08 15.17
N SER A 172 -1.13 -14.00 14.45
CA SER A 172 -1.67 -13.72 13.13
C SER A 172 -2.88 -14.60 12.87
N ARG A 173 -3.83 -14.09 12.09
CA ARG A 173 -5.04 -14.83 11.74
C ARG A 173 -5.49 -14.46 10.33
N LEU A 174 -5.71 -15.51 9.54
CA LEU A 174 -6.40 -15.43 8.27
C LEU A 174 -7.90 -15.63 8.51
N TYR A 175 -8.70 -14.66 8.06
CA TYR A 175 -10.16 -14.67 8.19
C TYR A 175 -10.87 -15.05 6.90
N ASP A 176 -10.19 -14.83 5.78
CA ASP A 176 -10.67 -15.20 4.46
C ASP A 176 -9.63 -16.02 3.72
N THR A 177 -9.93 -17.30 3.53
CA THR A 177 -9.09 -18.21 2.75
C THR A 177 -9.09 -17.87 1.26
N SER A 178 -9.93 -16.94 0.80
CA SER A 178 -9.83 -16.43 -0.58
C SER A 178 -8.44 -15.88 -0.87
N LEU A 179 -7.73 -15.28 0.10
CA LEU A 179 -6.35 -14.80 -0.06
C LEU A 179 -5.35 -15.90 -0.48
N LEU A 180 -5.69 -17.18 -0.33
CA LEU A 180 -4.85 -18.32 -0.71
C LEU A 180 -5.02 -18.64 -2.22
N PHE A 181 -5.10 -17.61 -3.09
CA PHE A 181 -5.60 -17.69 -4.47
C PHE A 181 -4.86 -18.66 -5.43
N ASN A 182 -3.89 -19.44 -4.97
CA ASN A 182 -3.37 -20.60 -5.69
C ASN A 182 -3.98 -21.91 -5.17
N ASN A 183 -4.88 -22.47 -5.98
CA ASN A 183 -5.19 -23.89 -6.15
C ASN A 183 -4.82 -24.82 -4.97
N HIS A 184 -5.80 -25.23 -4.16
CA HIS A 184 -6.08 -26.64 -3.84
C HIS A 184 -7.43 -26.71 -3.14
N SER A 185 -8.39 -27.43 -3.73
CA SER A 185 -9.48 -28.00 -2.94
C SER A 185 -8.82 -28.94 -1.91
N ASN A 186 -8.99 -28.63 -0.62
CA ASN A 186 -8.33 -29.23 0.56
C ASN A 186 -7.01 -28.55 1.01
N LEU A 187 -7.09 -27.27 1.39
CA LEU A 187 -6.04 -26.64 2.20
C LEU A 187 -6.05 -27.24 3.61
N SER A 188 -4.91 -27.71 4.10
CA SER A 188 -4.77 -28.16 5.49
C SER A 188 -4.63 -26.98 6.44
N GLU A 189 -4.83 -27.20 7.75
CA GLU A 189 -4.54 -26.18 8.77
C GLU A 189 -3.05 -25.77 8.73
N GLU A 190 -2.14 -26.70 8.45
CA GLU A 190 -0.71 -26.43 8.32
C GLU A 190 -0.40 -25.49 7.14
N ASP A 191 -1.08 -25.66 5.99
CA ASP A 191 -0.91 -24.78 4.83
C ASP A 191 -1.38 -23.35 5.15
N ILE A 192 -2.50 -23.24 5.85
CA ILE A 192 -3.06 -21.94 6.28
C ILE A 192 -2.10 -21.28 7.28
N GLU A 193 -1.58 -22.01 8.26
CA GLU A 193 -0.61 -21.48 9.22
C GLU A 193 0.69 -21.03 8.55
N LEU A 194 1.22 -21.83 7.61
CA LEU A 194 2.42 -21.50 6.86
C LEU A 194 2.24 -20.21 6.05
N PHE A 195 1.15 -20.10 5.30
CA PHE A 195 0.83 -18.87 4.56
C PHE A 195 0.64 -17.68 5.48
N THR A 196 -0.09 -17.85 6.59
CA THR A 196 -0.37 -16.76 7.53
C THR A 196 0.92 -16.23 8.17
N SER A 197 1.85 -17.14 8.48
CA SER A 197 3.18 -16.80 9.00
C SER A 197 4.02 -16.06 7.94
N ASP A 198 4.08 -16.57 6.71
CA ASP A 198 4.80 -15.95 5.59
C ASP A 198 4.24 -14.56 5.24
N LEU A 199 2.92 -14.40 5.20
CA LEU A 199 2.24 -13.13 4.99
C LEU A 199 2.61 -12.12 6.09
N SER A 200 2.55 -12.53 7.35
CA SER A 200 2.92 -11.68 8.49
C SER A 200 4.37 -11.21 8.39
N ALA A 201 5.30 -12.11 8.07
CA ALA A 201 6.71 -11.79 7.90
C ALA A 201 6.95 -10.80 6.75
N LYS A 202 6.23 -10.96 5.62
CA LYS A 202 6.32 -10.05 4.46
C LYS A 202 5.78 -8.65 4.77
N LEU A 203 4.64 -8.54 5.45
CA LEU A 203 4.06 -7.26 5.87
C LEU A 203 5.02 -6.52 6.82
N ALA A 204 5.55 -7.22 7.82
CA ALA A 204 6.49 -6.63 8.76
C ALA A 204 7.82 -6.22 8.08
N THR A 205 8.28 -7.02 7.11
CA THR A 205 9.45 -6.69 6.28
C THR A 205 9.22 -5.39 5.52
N ILE A 206 8.05 -5.17 4.92
CA ILE A 206 7.72 -3.93 4.22
C ILE A 206 7.79 -2.72 5.17
N THR A 207 7.15 -2.83 6.33
CA THR A 207 7.16 -1.77 7.36
C THR A 207 8.58 -1.45 7.82
N MET A 208 9.42 -2.46 8.06
CA MET A 208 10.80 -2.26 8.50
C MET A 208 11.67 -1.65 7.39
N ASN A 209 11.52 -2.09 6.14
CA ASN A 209 12.25 -1.51 5.01
C ASN A 209 11.85 -0.05 4.76
N ALA A 210 10.60 0.32 5.00
CA ALA A 210 10.16 1.72 4.98
C ALA A 210 10.88 2.54 6.05
N ILE A 211 10.83 2.12 7.33
CA ILE A 211 11.49 2.83 8.42
C ILE A 211 12.99 2.99 8.14
N ILE A 212 13.69 1.93 7.74
CA ILE A 212 15.13 1.97 7.51
C ILE A 212 15.52 2.90 6.36
N ARG A 213 14.74 2.92 5.26
CA ARG A 213 15.11 3.67 4.04
C ARG A 213 14.64 5.10 4.05
N THR A 214 13.45 5.36 4.58
CA THR A 214 12.79 6.66 4.48
C THR A 214 12.68 7.38 5.82
N ASN A 215 12.96 6.68 6.93
CA ASN A 215 12.63 7.13 8.28
C ASN A 215 11.12 7.44 8.45
N LYS A 216 10.26 6.74 7.70
CA LYS A 216 8.80 6.86 7.76
C LYS A 216 8.16 5.50 8.02
N VAL A 217 7.01 5.51 8.67
CA VAL A 217 6.15 4.32 8.81
C VAL A 217 5.13 4.30 7.68
N ILE A 218 4.87 3.12 7.13
CA ILE A 218 3.69 2.93 6.29
C ILE A 218 2.46 2.91 7.20
N LYS A 219 1.40 3.59 6.79
CA LYS A 219 0.10 3.60 7.47
C LYS A 219 -0.95 2.86 6.68
N GLU A 220 -0.94 3.05 5.36
CA GLU A 220 -1.96 2.50 4.46
C GLU A 220 -1.35 2.09 3.12
N ILE A 221 -1.87 1.00 2.53
CA ILE A 221 -1.64 0.61 1.13
C ILE A 221 -3.00 0.31 0.51
N HIS A 222 -3.31 0.93 -0.63
CA HIS A 222 -4.60 0.77 -1.30
C HIS A 222 -4.42 0.04 -2.63
N LEU A 223 -5.25 -0.98 -2.83
CA LEU A 223 -5.24 -1.87 -3.98
C LEU A 223 -6.65 -1.92 -4.62
N THR A 224 -6.70 -2.03 -5.95
CA THR A 224 -7.94 -2.28 -6.71
C THR A 224 -7.95 -3.69 -7.23
N ASP A 225 -9.02 -4.44 -7.00
CA ASP A 225 -9.25 -5.72 -7.67
C ASP A 225 -9.88 -5.49 -9.05
N LEU A 226 -9.17 -5.87 -10.12
CA LEU A 226 -9.65 -5.71 -11.49
C LEU A 226 -10.76 -6.71 -11.87
N LYS A 227 -10.88 -7.85 -11.19
CA LYS A 227 -11.97 -8.80 -11.44
C LYS A 227 -13.30 -8.30 -10.84
N ASP A 228 -13.22 -7.44 -9.82
CA ASP A 228 -14.38 -6.89 -9.14
C ASP A 228 -14.08 -5.45 -8.73
N ASN A 229 -14.38 -4.47 -9.60
CA ASN A 229 -14.17 -3.04 -9.34
C ASN A 229 -14.87 -2.54 -8.06
N ASN A 230 -15.78 -3.31 -7.47
CA ASN A 230 -16.39 -2.99 -6.18
C ASN A 230 -15.57 -3.49 -4.98
N LYS A 231 -14.58 -4.35 -5.17
CA LYS A 231 -13.63 -4.80 -4.14
C LYS A 231 -12.33 -4.01 -4.26
N ASN A 232 -12.26 -2.95 -3.46
CA ASN A 232 -10.97 -2.35 -3.16
C ASN A 232 -10.43 -3.04 -1.90
N VAL A 233 -9.12 -3.28 -1.88
CA VAL A 233 -8.43 -3.87 -0.73
C VAL A 233 -7.58 -2.79 -0.10
N ILE A 234 -7.59 -2.73 1.23
CA ILE A 234 -6.74 -1.84 2.02
C ILE A 234 -5.89 -2.69 2.96
N ILE A 235 -4.62 -2.32 3.07
CA ILE A 235 -3.72 -2.80 4.11
C ILE A 235 -3.47 -1.63 5.05
N LEU A 236 -3.77 -1.81 6.33
CA LEU A 236 -3.59 -0.83 7.38
C LEU A 236 -2.48 -1.30 8.33
N TYR A 237 -1.67 -0.34 8.76
CA TYR A 237 -0.53 -0.57 9.65
C TYR A 237 -0.65 0.34 10.87
N GLY A 238 -0.64 -0.28 12.03
CA GLY A 238 -0.63 0.34 13.34
C GLY A 238 0.73 0.12 13.98
N TYR A 239 1.17 1.07 14.80
CA TYR A 239 2.40 0.96 15.56
C TYR A 239 2.09 1.13 17.05
N ILE A 240 2.50 0.14 17.83
CA ILE A 240 2.27 0.08 19.28
C ILE A 240 3.61 -0.27 19.92
N ASN A 241 4.38 0.71 20.41
CA ASN A 241 5.61 0.50 21.20
C ASN A 241 6.57 -0.58 20.68
N GLY A 242 6.94 -0.52 19.40
CA GLY A 242 7.85 -1.51 18.79
C GLY A 242 7.16 -2.71 18.14
N TYR A 243 5.85 -2.85 18.35
CA TYR A 243 4.99 -3.83 17.70
C TYR A 243 4.29 -3.19 16.49
N SER A 244 4.14 -3.96 15.40
CA SER A 244 3.24 -3.61 14.30
C SER A 244 1.91 -4.33 14.47
N LEU A 245 0.81 -3.65 14.16
CA LEU A 245 -0.51 -4.24 13.99
C LEU A 245 -0.87 -4.12 12.51
N ASP A 246 -0.89 -5.25 11.82
CA ASP A 246 -1.08 -5.32 10.38
C ASP A 246 -2.48 -5.85 10.07
N PHE A 247 -3.18 -5.23 9.13
CA PHE A 247 -4.58 -5.51 8.87
C PHE A 247 -4.90 -5.44 7.39
N ILE A 248 -5.50 -6.49 6.82
CA ILE A 248 -5.92 -6.52 5.41
C ILE A 248 -7.44 -6.70 5.37
N ALA A 249 -8.12 -5.80 4.66
CA ALA A 249 -9.56 -5.87 4.47
C ALA A 249 -9.98 -5.38 3.08
N SER A 250 -11.21 -5.68 2.71
CA SER A 250 -11.86 -5.18 1.49
C SER A 250 -13.21 -4.58 1.81
N GLY A 251 -13.60 -3.51 1.11
CA GLY A 251 -14.90 -2.87 1.30
C GLY A 251 -14.86 -1.34 1.30
N ASP A 252 -15.64 -0.75 2.20
CA ASP A 252 -15.67 0.69 2.49
C ASP A 252 -14.51 1.07 3.42
N PHE A 253 -13.52 1.76 2.86
CA PHE A 253 -12.29 2.11 3.57
C PHE A 253 -12.51 2.94 4.82
N ARG A 254 -13.49 3.86 4.85
CA ARG A 254 -13.72 4.67 6.05
C ARG A 254 -14.21 3.82 7.22
N LYS A 255 -15.20 2.97 6.97
CA LYS A 255 -15.72 2.05 7.98
C LYS A 255 -14.64 1.07 8.46
N ILE A 256 -13.79 0.61 7.55
CA ILE A 256 -12.68 -0.28 7.85
C ILE A 256 -11.62 0.42 8.72
N GLU A 257 -11.26 1.66 8.37
CA GLU A 257 -10.33 2.49 9.13
C GLU A 257 -10.85 2.75 10.55
N ASP A 258 -12.14 3.06 10.71
CA ASP A 258 -12.76 3.26 12.03
C ASP A 258 -12.59 2.03 12.94
N VAL A 259 -12.90 0.83 12.42
CA VAL A 259 -12.72 -0.43 13.15
C VAL A 259 -11.24 -0.69 13.47
N PHE A 260 -10.36 -0.41 12.51
CA PHE A 260 -8.93 -0.60 12.71
C PHE A 260 -8.37 0.34 13.79
N GLN A 261 -8.82 1.60 13.83
CA GLN A 261 -8.45 2.55 14.86
C GLN A 261 -8.94 2.10 16.24
N GLU A 262 -10.18 1.60 16.32
CA GLU A 262 -10.72 1.06 17.58
C GLU A 262 -9.95 -0.18 18.05
N LEU A 263 -9.63 -1.11 17.14
CA LEU A 263 -8.77 -2.25 17.44
C LEU A 263 -7.40 -1.79 17.96
N THR A 264 -6.76 -0.86 17.26
CA THR A 264 -5.46 -0.32 17.64
C THR A 264 -5.52 0.29 19.04
N ALA A 265 -6.56 1.08 19.32
CA ALA A 265 -6.75 1.71 20.63
C ALA A 265 -6.93 0.68 21.74
N ARG A 266 -7.76 -0.35 21.54
CA ARG A 266 -7.99 -1.43 22.53
C ARG A 266 -6.72 -2.25 22.76
N VAL A 267 -6.07 -2.71 21.69
CA VAL A 267 -4.84 -3.50 21.76
C VAL A 267 -3.72 -2.69 22.41
N SER A 268 -3.62 -1.37 22.16
CA SER A 268 -2.59 -0.52 22.76
C SER A 268 -2.67 -0.40 24.29
N GLN A 269 -3.80 -0.76 24.90
CA GLN A 269 -3.96 -0.75 26.37
C GLN A 269 -3.37 -2.00 27.03
N GLU A 270 -2.99 -3.02 26.25
CA GLU A 270 -2.49 -4.29 26.77
C GLU A 270 -1.07 -4.14 27.33
N PRO A 271 -0.85 -4.37 28.64
CA PRO A 271 0.45 -4.14 29.29
C PRO A 271 1.60 -4.88 28.63
N ILE A 272 1.34 -6.09 28.09
CA ILE A 272 2.34 -6.94 27.45
C ILE A 272 2.97 -6.29 26.21
N LEU A 273 2.29 -5.31 25.58
CA LEU A 273 2.79 -4.57 24.43
C LEU A 273 3.58 -3.31 24.82
N HIS A 274 3.74 -3.02 26.11
CA HIS A 274 4.59 -1.92 26.62
C HIS A 274 5.95 -2.43 27.11
N GLU A 275 6.17 -3.74 27.09
CA GLU A 275 7.43 -4.38 27.41
C GLU A 275 8.16 -4.78 26.12
N GLU A 276 9.47 -4.96 26.19
CA GLU A 276 10.23 -5.49 25.05
C GLU A 276 9.91 -6.98 24.87
N PHE A 277 9.76 -7.42 23.63
CA PHE A 277 9.44 -8.82 23.34
C PHE A 277 10.60 -9.74 23.73
N ALA A 278 10.39 -10.55 24.79
CA ALA A 278 11.42 -11.43 25.35
C ALA A 278 11.56 -12.81 24.66
N GLY A 279 10.88 -13.03 23.53
CA GLY A 279 10.94 -14.32 22.80
C GLY A 279 9.92 -15.38 23.21
N ASP A 280 9.09 -15.14 24.24
CA ASP A 280 8.00 -16.04 24.64
C ASP A 280 6.64 -15.56 24.10
N LEU A 281 5.96 -16.42 23.33
CA LEU A 281 4.64 -16.14 22.75
C LEU A 281 3.50 -16.41 23.74
N LYS A 282 3.72 -17.20 24.80
CA LYS A 282 2.64 -17.58 25.74
C LYS A 282 1.89 -16.38 26.33
N PRO A 283 2.56 -15.27 26.74
CA PRO A 283 1.88 -14.12 27.31
C PRO A 283 1.00 -13.35 26.32
N TYR A 284 1.14 -13.60 25.01
CA TYR A 284 0.42 -12.87 23.95
C TYR A 284 -0.81 -13.62 23.45
N LYS A 285 -1.04 -14.87 23.90
CA LYS A 285 -2.12 -15.73 23.39
C LYS A 285 -3.51 -15.12 23.53
N HIS A 286 -3.75 -14.34 24.60
CA HIS A 286 -5.05 -13.71 24.83
C HIS A 286 -5.34 -12.59 23.83
N LEU A 287 -4.31 -12.01 23.18
CA LEU A 287 -4.49 -10.98 22.16
C LEU A 287 -5.33 -11.48 20.97
N LYS A 288 -5.40 -12.80 20.76
CA LYS A 288 -6.26 -13.42 19.74
C LYS A 288 -7.72 -13.00 19.86
N ASN A 289 -8.19 -12.84 21.09
CA ASN A 289 -9.59 -12.50 21.36
C ASN A 289 -9.95 -11.11 20.80
N TYR A 290 -9.00 -10.16 20.82
CA TYR A 290 -9.21 -8.85 20.21
C TYR A 290 -9.37 -8.95 18.69
N LEU A 291 -8.51 -9.75 18.05
CA LEU A 291 -8.59 -9.97 16.61
C LEU A 291 -9.88 -10.72 16.23
N ASP A 292 -10.34 -11.65 17.06
CA ASP A 292 -11.56 -12.44 16.81
C ASP A 292 -12.84 -11.61 16.94
N ASN A 293 -12.91 -10.76 17.96
CA ASN A 293 -14.05 -9.86 18.18
C ASN A 293 -14.24 -8.87 17.02
N LEU A 294 -13.16 -8.50 16.34
CA LEU A 294 -13.19 -7.59 15.20
C LEU A 294 -14.01 -8.12 14.01
N ILE A 295 -14.09 -9.45 13.80
CA ILE A 295 -14.97 -9.99 12.74
C ILE A 295 -16.42 -9.62 13.03
N GLU A 296 -16.85 -9.76 14.28
CA GLU A 296 -18.24 -9.55 14.66
C GLU A 296 -18.63 -8.07 14.50
N GLU A 297 -17.71 -7.16 14.79
CA GLU A 297 -17.90 -5.72 14.56
C GLU A 297 -18.04 -5.40 13.06
N ILE A 298 -17.18 -5.98 12.20
CA ILE A 298 -17.27 -5.75 10.75
C ILE A 298 -18.51 -6.40 10.11
N LYS A 299 -18.95 -7.55 10.61
CA LYS A 299 -20.23 -8.15 10.20
C LYS A 299 -21.42 -7.24 10.53
N GLN A 300 -21.39 -6.53 11.65
CA GLN A 300 -22.45 -5.59 12.03
C GLN A 300 -22.49 -4.37 11.10
N LEU A 301 -21.35 -3.91 10.58
CA LEU A 301 -21.26 -2.77 9.65
C LEU A 301 -21.84 -3.03 8.25
N ASN A 302 -22.10 -4.30 7.92
CA ASN A 302 -22.70 -4.74 6.67
C ASN A 302 -24.23 -4.75 6.68
N ASN A 303 -24.85 -4.60 7.87
CA ASN A 303 -26.30 -4.53 8.06
C ASN A 303 -26.77 -3.07 8.13
#